data_AF-A0A972S0V8-F1
#
_entry.id   AF-A0A972S0V8-F1
#
_cell.length_a   1.000
_cell.length_b   1.000
_cell.length_c   1.000
_cell.angle_alpha   90.00
_cell.angle_beta   90.00
_cell.angle_gamma   90.00
#
_symmetry.space_group_name_H-M   'P 1'
#
loop_
_entity.id
_entity.type
_entity.pdbx_description
1 polymer ?
#
loop_
_entity_poly.entity_id
_entity_poly.type
_entity_poly.pdbx_seq_one_letter_code
_entity_poly.pdbx_strand_id
1 'polypeptide(L)'
;MSKVYFSCWKDELIDNRGKPKEEWAESAYNFPVHYNIDVDSKAFIGWAGFALFDEDVDVVKLATEYAAQYQVYSEACGRCAPGRWGGRILFDLFDKIARGEGERADVEHLKEVSRTMMETSKCEIGRTVPKPLLDILTHFEDEIDELITHKKPSKHYHNPDITYISKVTAPCMDACPSHVDIPAYIEGVRDLRCDDSLKATRKTMPLAHTCGRVCPHPCEDECRRANLDEPISIMELKRIGADFEDEHGMFWLHPKEQKPLNGKKVAIIGAGPAGLAGAYYLALEGVACDVYEELPVLGGEV
;
A
#
# COMPACT_ATOMS: atom_id res chain seq x y z
N MET A 1 -11.49 -0.84 -23.09
CA MET A 1 -12.42 0.10 -22.43
C MET A 1 -13.44 -0.72 -21.67
N SER A 2 -13.81 -0.28 -20.48
CA SER A 2 -14.58 -1.08 -19.51
C SER A 2 -15.97 -0.51 -19.37
N LYS A 3 -17.01 -1.33 -19.58
CA LYS A 3 -18.39 -0.92 -19.24
C LYS A 3 -18.50 -0.78 -17.73
N VAL A 4 -19.02 0.34 -17.26
CA VAL A 4 -19.15 0.64 -15.84
C VAL A 4 -20.62 0.85 -15.47
N TYR A 5 -21.02 0.35 -14.31
CA TYR A 5 -22.32 0.65 -13.72
C TYR A 5 -22.36 2.08 -13.16
N PHE A 6 -21.32 2.44 -12.43
CA PHE A 6 -21.11 3.78 -11.89
C PHE A 6 -19.60 4.07 -11.81
N SER A 7 -19.15 5.28 -12.12
CA SER A 7 -17.76 5.70 -11.94
C SER A 7 -17.69 7.20 -11.63
N CYS A 8 -16.79 7.57 -10.71
CA CYS A 8 -16.36 8.96 -10.50
C CYS A 8 -14.83 9.12 -10.68
N TRP A 9 -14.18 8.12 -11.28
CA TRP A 9 -12.72 8.07 -11.36
C TRP A 9 -12.12 9.25 -12.12
N LYS A 10 -11.17 9.95 -11.49
CA LYS A 10 -10.49 11.14 -12.04
C LYS A 10 -11.48 12.21 -12.54
N ASP A 11 -12.57 12.41 -11.80
CA ASP A 11 -13.60 13.41 -12.09
C ASP A 11 -14.43 13.11 -13.36
N GLU A 12 -14.28 11.92 -13.96
CA GLU A 12 -15.20 11.39 -14.97
C GLU A 12 -16.40 10.73 -14.28
N LEU A 13 -17.55 11.42 -14.30
CA LEU A 13 -18.81 10.89 -13.77
C LEU A 13 -19.55 10.09 -14.85
N ILE A 14 -19.73 8.81 -14.61
CA ILE A 14 -20.59 7.91 -15.38
C ILE A 14 -21.63 7.31 -14.43
N ASP A 15 -22.91 7.49 -14.75
CA ASP A 15 -24.02 6.93 -13.98
C ASP A 15 -24.96 6.15 -14.92
N ASN A 16 -24.95 4.82 -14.78
CA ASN A 16 -25.80 3.90 -15.52
C ASN A 16 -26.79 3.17 -14.61
N ARG A 17 -27.04 3.69 -13.40
CA ARG A 17 -28.08 3.16 -12.50
C ARG A 17 -29.43 3.19 -13.20
N GLY A 18 -30.16 2.06 -13.13
CA GLY A 18 -31.47 1.90 -13.78
C GLY A 18 -31.44 1.64 -15.29
N LYS A 19 -30.25 1.52 -15.92
CA LYS A 19 -30.11 1.17 -17.33
C LYS A 19 -29.72 -0.31 -17.50
N PRO A 20 -30.19 -0.98 -18.57
CA PRO A 20 -29.77 -2.34 -18.89
C PRO A 20 -28.28 -2.38 -19.26
N LYS A 21 -27.60 -3.51 -18.99
CA LYS A 21 -26.14 -3.66 -19.09
C LYS A 21 -25.60 -3.41 -20.51
N GLU A 22 -26.44 -3.62 -21.51
CA GLU A 22 -26.15 -3.38 -22.91
C GLU A 22 -25.87 -1.89 -23.20
N GLU A 23 -26.56 -0.99 -22.48
CA GLU A 23 -26.51 0.47 -22.65
C GLU A 23 -25.46 1.16 -21.77
N TRP A 24 -24.71 0.40 -20.95
CA TRP A 24 -23.70 0.98 -20.08
C TRP A 24 -22.58 1.63 -20.89
N ALA A 25 -22.33 2.90 -20.56
CA ALA A 25 -21.22 3.66 -21.12
C ALA A 25 -19.88 3.05 -20.72
N GLU A 26 -18.89 3.21 -21.60
CA GLU A 26 -17.53 2.82 -21.35
C GLU A 26 -16.74 4.00 -20.79
N SER A 27 -15.89 3.74 -19.79
CA SER A 27 -14.98 4.76 -19.27
C SER A 27 -13.84 5.03 -20.26
N ALA A 28 -13.40 6.30 -20.31
CA ALA A 28 -12.18 6.67 -21.03
C ALA A 28 -10.91 6.05 -20.41
N TYR A 29 -11.01 5.55 -19.16
CA TYR A 29 -9.91 4.91 -18.45
C TYR A 29 -9.97 3.38 -18.52
N ASN A 30 -8.79 2.77 -18.54
CA ASN A 30 -8.67 1.32 -18.43
C ASN A 30 -8.67 0.93 -16.96
N PHE A 31 -9.60 0.04 -16.59
CA PHE A 31 -9.71 -0.52 -15.26
C PHE A 31 -9.29 -1.99 -15.25
N PRO A 32 -8.84 -2.51 -14.09
CA PRO A 32 -8.55 -3.92 -13.92
C PRO A 32 -9.87 -4.73 -13.77
N VAL A 33 -10.65 -4.83 -14.86
CA VAL A 33 -11.93 -5.56 -14.87
C VAL A 33 -11.72 -7.06 -14.64
N HIS A 34 -10.58 -7.59 -15.06
CA HIS A 34 -10.15 -8.95 -14.78
C HIS A 34 -9.04 -8.89 -13.72
N TYR A 35 -9.29 -9.45 -12.53
CA TYR A 35 -8.28 -9.51 -11.47
C TYR A 35 -7.23 -10.59 -11.78
N ASN A 36 -7.69 -11.77 -12.22
CA ASN A 36 -6.85 -12.83 -12.77
C ASN A 36 -7.58 -13.51 -13.95
N ILE A 37 -7.02 -14.59 -14.51
CA ILE A 37 -7.57 -15.27 -15.71
C ILE A 37 -9.02 -15.77 -15.48
N ASP A 38 -9.38 -16.08 -14.23
CA ASP A 38 -10.64 -16.76 -13.90
C ASP A 38 -11.60 -15.91 -13.05
N VAL A 39 -11.18 -14.70 -12.63
CA VAL A 39 -11.91 -13.87 -11.65
C VAL A 39 -12.02 -12.44 -12.14
N ASP A 40 -13.27 -12.03 -12.37
CA ASP A 40 -13.64 -10.66 -12.70
C ASP A 40 -13.76 -9.80 -11.43
N SER A 41 -13.25 -8.57 -11.51
CA SER A 41 -13.44 -7.54 -10.50
C SER A 41 -14.86 -6.99 -10.57
N LYS A 42 -15.53 -6.88 -9.42
CA LYS A 42 -16.85 -6.23 -9.32
C LYS A 42 -16.78 -4.73 -9.05
N ALA A 43 -15.71 -4.28 -8.40
CA ALA A 43 -15.49 -2.89 -8.07
C ALA A 43 -13.99 -2.57 -8.03
N PHE A 44 -13.68 -1.29 -8.21
CA PHE A 44 -12.34 -0.74 -8.09
C PHE A 44 -12.44 0.60 -7.33
N ILE A 45 -11.61 0.79 -6.31
CA ILE A 45 -11.57 2.01 -5.50
C ILE A 45 -10.12 2.43 -5.28
N GLY A 46 -9.85 3.74 -5.33
CA GLY A 46 -8.51 4.27 -5.13
C GLY A 46 -8.48 5.79 -4.96
N TRP A 47 -7.26 6.34 -4.96
CA TRP A 47 -6.98 7.75 -4.66
C TRP A 47 -7.72 8.77 -5.52
N ALA A 48 -8.22 8.38 -6.70
CA ALA A 48 -8.89 9.27 -7.64
C ALA A 48 -10.41 9.06 -7.76
N GLY A 49 -11.01 8.21 -6.91
CA GLY A 49 -12.43 7.86 -6.98
C GLY A 49 -12.64 6.34 -6.99
N PHE A 50 -13.78 5.91 -7.50
CA PHE A 50 -14.11 4.48 -7.64
C PHE A 50 -14.90 4.22 -8.93
N ALA A 51 -14.91 2.95 -9.33
CA ALA A 51 -15.67 2.43 -10.44
C ALA A 51 -16.32 1.10 -10.04
N LEU A 52 -17.61 0.96 -10.35
CA LEU A 52 -18.41 -0.23 -10.12
C LEU A 52 -18.68 -0.92 -11.46
N PHE A 53 -18.49 -2.23 -11.53
CA PHE A 53 -18.74 -3.05 -12.71
C PHE A 53 -19.97 -3.97 -12.53
N ASP A 54 -20.56 -3.96 -11.34
CA ASP A 54 -21.69 -4.79 -10.94
C ASP A 54 -22.64 -3.95 -10.05
N GLU A 55 -23.94 -4.10 -10.25
CA GLU A 55 -24.98 -3.44 -9.46
C GLU A 55 -25.12 -4.02 -8.05
N ASP A 56 -24.59 -5.23 -7.82
CA ASP A 56 -24.71 -5.94 -6.56
C ASP A 56 -23.75 -5.41 -5.47
N VAL A 57 -22.82 -4.52 -5.82
CA VAL A 57 -21.77 -4.03 -4.91
C VAL A 57 -22.34 -3.24 -3.74
N ASP A 58 -21.92 -3.58 -2.53
CA ASP A 58 -22.17 -2.80 -1.32
C ASP A 58 -21.13 -1.66 -1.23
N VAL A 59 -21.54 -0.44 -1.58
CA VAL A 59 -20.66 0.74 -1.59
C VAL A 59 -20.22 1.16 -0.19
N VAL A 60 -21.04 0.92 0.83
CA VAL A 60 -20.74 1.26 2.23
C VAL A 60 -19.69 0.29 2.78
N LYS A 61 -19.83 -1.00 2.48
CA LYS A 61 -18.80 -2.00 2.81
C LYS A 61 -17.52 -1.77 2.02
N LEU A 62 -17.60 -1.40 0.73
CA LEU A 62 -16.44 -1.02 -0.08
C LEU A 62 -15.68 0.17 0.53
N ALA A 63 -16.40 1.21 0.97
CA ALA A 63 -15.83 2.36 1.67
C ALA A 63 -15.16 1.97 2.99
N THR A 64 -15.83 1.11 3.78
CA THR A 64 -15.33 0.60 5.06
C THR A 64 -14.01 -0.15 4.86
N GLU A 65 -13.96 -1.07 3.90
CA GLU A 65 -12.75 -1.83 3.60
C GLU A 65 -11.64 -0.94 3.05
N TYR A 66 -11.95 0.02 2.18
CA TYR A 66 -10.94 0.97 1.71
C TYR A 66 -10.33 1.79 2.86
N ALA A 67 -11.16 2.29 3.78
CA ALA A 67 -10.70 2.99 4.98
C ALA A 67 -9.88 2.08 5.91
N ALA A 68 -10.30 0.83 6.09
CA ALA A 68 -9.57 -0.19 6.86
C ALA A 68 -8.19 -0.47 6.25
N GLN A 69 -8.12 -0.63 4.92
CA GLN A 69 -6.88 -0.91 4.22
C GLN A 69 -5.92 0.28 4.28
N TYR A 70 -6.41 1.52 4.29
CA TYR A 70 -5.56 2.66 4.61
C TYR A 70 -4.94 2.54 6.02
N GLN A 71 -5.68 2.06 7.03
CA GLN A 71 -5.12 1.83 8.36
C GLN A 71 -4.08 0.70 8.38
N VAL A 72 -4.37 -0.43 7.74
CA VAL A 72 -3.47 -1.60 7.67
C VAL A 72 -2.22 -1.30 6.88
N TYR A 73 -2.35 -0.75 5.68
CA TYR A 73 -1.20 -0.43 4.82
C TYR A 73 -0.37 0.69 5.41
N SER A 74 -1.03 1.75 5.86
CA SER A 74 -0.30 2.94 6.28
C SER A 74 0.34 2.71 7.66
N GLU A 75 -0.26 1.91 8.56
CA GLU A 75 -0.06 2.12 10.01
C GLU A 75 -0.06 3.63 10.35
N ALA A 76 -0.85 4.38 9.55
CA ALA A 76 -0.78 5.81 9.31
C ALA A 76 0.60 6.48 9.41
N CYS A 77 1.70 5.82 9.04
CA CYS A 77 3.12 6.14 9.29
C CYS A 77 3.45 6.72 10.68
N GLY A 78 2.48 6.81 11.59
CA GLY A 78 2.44 7.66 12.77
C GLY A 78 2.64 9.18 12.59
N ARG A 79 3.05 9.71 11.43
CA ARG A 79 3.78 10.99 11.36
C ARG A 79 2.93 12.27 11.43
N CYS A 80 1.64 12.20 11.12
CA CYS A 80 0.72 13.33 11.25
C CYS A 80 -0.57 12.91 11.93
N ALA A 81 -1.04 13.72 12.88
CA ALA A 81 -2.32 13.51 13.56
C ALA A 81 -3.52 13.34 12.59
N PRO A 82 -3.70 14.19 11.55
CA PRO A 82 -4.81 14.01 10.62
C PRO A 82 -4.74 12.69 9.86
N GLY A 83 -3.58 12.29 9.35
CA GLY A 83 -3.42 11.00 8.68
C GLY A 83 -3.65 9.80 9.61
N ARG A 84 -3.18 9.90 10.87
CA ARG A 84 -3.27 8.84 11.88
C ARG A 84 -4.65 8.65 12.48
N TRP A 85 -5.17 9.71 13.09
CA TRP A 85 -6.45 9.66 13.76
C TRP A 85 -7.60 9.78 12.77
N GLY A 86 -7.45 10.63 11.74
CA GLY A 86 -8.49 10.80 10.72
C GLY A 86 -8.80 9.49 10.01
N GLY A 87 -7.79 8.74 9.56
CA GLY A 87 -8.03 7.45 8.91
C GLY A 87 -8.75 6.41 9.79
N ARG A 88 -8.46 6.40 11.10
CA ARG A 88 -9.17 5.54 12.05
C ARG A 88 -10.62 5.98 12.22
N ILE A 89 -10.86 7.29 12.34
CA ILE A 89 -12.21 7.85 12.43
C ILE A 89 -13.01 7.53 11.17
N LEU A 90 -12.40 7.64 9.98
CA LEU A 90 -13.05 7.25 8.72
C LEU A 90 -13.52 5.78 8.77
N PHE A 91 -12.64 4.86 9.16
CA PHE A 91 -12.99 3.44 9.30
C PHE A 91 -14.08 3.21 10.34
N ASP A 92 -13.91 3.73 11.56
CA ASP A 92 -14.83 3.50 12.68
C ASP A 92 -16.26 4.03 12.35
N LEU A 93 -16.36 5.18 11.69
CA LEU A 93 -17.64 5.77 11.30
C LEU A 93 -18.30 5.01 10.13
N PHE A 94 -17.54 4.62 9.10
CA PHE A 94 -18.09 3.81 8.01
C PHE A 94 -18.54 2.43 8.50
N ASP A 95 -17.77 1.77 9.38
CA ASP A 95 -18.16 0.49 9.97
C ASP A 95 -19.40 0.63 10.87
N LYS A 96 -19.51 1.71 11.65
CA LYS A 96 -20.73 2.02 12.43
C LYS A 96 -21.96 2.19 11.53
N ILE A 97 -21.84 2.89 10.39
CA ILE A 97 -22.91 3.00 9.40
C ILE A 97 -23.23 1.63 8.80
N ALA A 98 -22.20 0.85 8.42
CA ALA A 98 -22.36 -0.46 7.82
C ALA A 98 -23.05 -1.48 8.75
N ARG A 99 -22.90 -1.34 10.08
CA ARG A 99 -23.63 -2.11 11.10
C ARG A 99 -25.11 -1.73 11.27
N GLY A 100 -25.55 -0.62 10.69
CA GLY A 100 -26.88 -0.05 10.93
C GLY A 100 -26.99 0.77 12.22
N GLU A 101 -25.85 1.08 12.85
CA GLU A 101 -25.77 1.88 14.08
C GLU A 101 -25.52 3.37 13.80
N GLY A 102 -25.33 3.76 12.53
CA GLY A 102 -24.99 5.11 12.11
C GLY A 102 -26.09 6.15 12.33
N GLU A 103 -25.69 7.40 12.47
CA GLU A 103 -26.55 8.59 12.63
C GLU A 103 -26.17 9.66 11.61
N ARG A 104 -27.07 10.62 11.34
CA ARG A 104 -26.78 11.73 10.43
C ARG A 104 -25.58 12.57 10.89
N ALA A 105 -25.35 12.68 12.21
CA ALA A 105 -24.18 13.33 12.77
C ALA A 105 -22.86 12.62 12.39
N ASP A 106 -22.87 11.30 12.22
CA ASP A 106 -21.67 10.55 11.80
C ASP A 106 -21.30 10.87 10.34
N VAL A 107 -22.30 11.07 9.47
CA VAL A 107 -22.08 11.46 8.06
C VAL A 107 -21.44 12.85 7.98
N GLU A 108 -21.93 13.81 8.77
CA GLU A 108 -21.34 15.15 8.81
C GLU A 108 -19.93 15.14 9.39
N HIS A 109 -19.68 14.33 10.42
CA HIS A 109 -18.34 14.15 10.98
C HIS A 109 -17.38 13.48 9.98
N LEU A 110 -17.83 12.49 9.20
CA LEU A 110 -17.07 11.91 8.09
C LEU A 110 -16.66 12.99 7.08
N LYS A 111 -17.57 13.88 6.68
CA LYS A 111 -17.28 14.98 5.76
C LYS A 111 -16.25 15.96 6.34
N GLU A 112 -16.39 16.32 7.61
CA GLU A 112 -15.47 17.23 8.30
C GLU A 112 -14.05 16.67 8.40
N VAL A 113 -13.92 15.43 8.88
CA VAL A 113 -12.62 14.75 9.01
C VAL A 113 -11.98 14.57 7.65
N SER A 114 -12.77 14.18 6.64
CA SER A 114 -12.29 14.03 5.26
C SER A 114 -11.68 15.34 4.74
N ARG A 115 -12.38 16.47 4.85
CA ARG A 115 -11.86 17.78 4.42
C ARG A 115 -10.60 18.17 5.18
N THR A 116 -10.60 17.99 6.49
CA THR A 116 -9.43 18.28 7.34
C THR A 116 -8.22 17.44 6.92
N MET A 117 -8.41 16.15 6.65
CA MET A 117 -7.35 15.27 6.16
C MET A 117 -6.80 15.71 4.81
N MET A 118 -7.67 16.11 3.87
CA MET A 118 -7.29 16.62 2.55
C MET A 118 -6.41 17.87 2.64
N GLU A 119 -6.69 18.77 3.58
CA GLU A 119 -5.96 20.03 3.73
C GLU A 119 -4.67 19.90 4.55
N THR A 120 -4.71 19.09 5.63
CA THR A 120 -3.68 19.14 6.69
C THR A 120 -2.75 17.93 6.73
N SER A 121 -3.06 16.85 6.01
CA SER A 121 -2.16 15.69 5.94
C SER A 121 -0.82 16.05 5.29
N LYS A 122 0.28 15.50 5.83
CA LYS A 122 1.64 15.78 5.33
C LYS A 122 1.95 15.12 3.99
N CYS A 123 1.39 13.94 3.73
CA CYS A 123 1.63 13.16 2.52
C CYS A 123 0.40 13.13 1.60
N GLU A 124 0.62 12.94 0.31
CA GLU A 124 -0.45 12.90 -0.68
C GLU A 124 -1.38 11.70 -0.51
N ILE A 125 -0.92 10.60 0.09
CA ILE A 125 -1.80 9.46 0.43
C ILE A 125 -2.86 9.92 1.45
N GLY A 126 -2.43 10.54 2.56
CA GLY A 126 -3.36 11.03 3.58
C GLY A 126 -4.31 12.12 3.05
N ARG A 127 -3.86 12.89 2.06
CA ARG A 127 -4.70 13.90 1.39
C ARG A 127 -5.70 13.31 0.39
N THR A 128 -5.38 12.21 -0.27
CA THR A 128 -6.23 11.66 -1.35
C THR A 128 -7.14 10.52 -0.90
N VAL A 129 -6.82 9.82 0.20
CA VAL A 129 -7.68 8.78 0.78
C VAL A 129 -9.12 9.24 1.02
N PRO A 130 -9.40 10.45 1.52
CA PRO A 130 -10.78 10.86 1.73
C PRO A 130 -11.60 11.09 0.46
N LYS A 131 -10.96 11.29 -0.72
CA LYS A 131 -11.65 11.62 -1.97
C LYS A 131 -12.73 10.60 -2.36
N PRO A 132 -12.42 9.31 -2.61
CA PRO A 132 -13.46 8.34 -2.97
C PRO A 132 -14.53 8.16 -1.89
N LEU A 133 -14.18 8.37 -0.61
CA LEU A 133 -15.14 8.28 0.48
C LEU A 133 -16.16 9.43 0.44
N LEU A 134 -15.71 10.66 0.16
CA LEU A 134 -16.59 11.80 -0.06
C LEU A 134 -17.47 11.63 -1.30
N ASP A 135 -16.94 11.04 -2.37
CA ASP A 135 -17.71 10.74 -3.57
C ASP A 135 -18.84 9.74 -3.27
N ILE A 136 -18.58 8.71 -2.45
CA ILE A 136 -19.60 7.76 -1.99
C ILE A 136 -20.66 8.48 -1.15
N LEU A 137 -20.26 9.32 -0.19
CA LEU A 137 -21.19 10.11 0.63
C LEU A 137 -22.07 11.07 -0.21
N THR A 138 -21.59 11.48 -1.38
CA THR A 138 -22.30 12.42 -2.27
C THR A 138 -23.22 11.70 -3.26
N HIS A 139 -22.75 10.62 -3.88
CA HIS A 139 -23.49 9.95 -4.96
C HIS A 139 -24.38 8.79 -4.50
N PHE A 140 -24.15 8.30 -3.28
CA PHE A 140 -24.88 7.20 -2.65
C PHE A 140 -25.52 7.63 -1.32
N GLU A 141 -25.88 8.92 -1.21
CA GLU A 141 -26.53 9.47 -0.01
C GLU A 141 -27.84 8.74 0.30
N ASP A 142 -28.66 8.44 -0.70
CA ASP A 142 -29.95 7.75 -0.51
C ASP A 142 -29.79 6.36 0.12
N GLU A 143 -28.77 5.59 -0.29
CA GLU A 143 -28.49 4.28 0.29
C GLU A 143 -28.03 4.40 1.75
N ILE A 144 -27.17 5.37 2.06
CA ILE A 144 -26.68 5.62 3.41
C ILE A 144 -27.82 6.10 4.33
N ASP A 145 -28.68 6.98 3.83
CA ASP A 145 -29.85 7.47 4.54
C ASP A 145 -30.86 6.36 4.82
N GLU A 146 -31.02 5.40 3.90
CA GLU A 146 -31.84 4.22 4.12
C GLU A 146 -31.28 3.36 5.28
N LEU A 147 -29.96 3.12 5.32
CA LEU A 147 -29.32 2.39 6.42
C LEU A 147 -29.52 3.09 7.78
N ILE A 148 -29.34 4.41 7.81
CA ILE A 148 -29.47 5.23 9.03
C ILE A 148 -30.92 5.28 9.52
N THR A 149 -31.86 5.50 8.60
CA THR A 149 -33.29 5.67 8.93
C THR A 149 -33.90 4.36 9.41
N HIS A 150 -33.58 3.25 8.75
CA HIS A 150 -34.13 1.94 9.06
C HIS A 150 -33.30 1.14 10.06
N LYS A 151 -32.13 1.65 10.47
CA LYS A 151 -31.22 0.98 11.41
C LYS A 151 -30.93 -0.46 11.01
N LYS A 152 -30.61 -0.64 9.72
CA LYS A 152 -30.32 -1.95 9.11
C LYS A 152 -28.84 -2.04 8.70
N PRO A 153 -28.22 -3.23 8.78
CA PRO A 153 -26.87 -3.42 8.27
C PRO A 153 -26.81 -3.24 6.75
N SER A 154 -25.63 -2.91 6.24
CA SER A 154 -25.39 -2.81 4.80
C SER A 154 -25.52 -4.18 4.13
N LYS A 155 -25.77 -4.15 2.82
CA LYS A 155 -26.19 -5.31 2.00
C LYS A 155 -25.32 -6.56 2.21
N HIS A 156 -24.00 -6.41 2.25
CA HIS A 156 -23.05 -7.52 2.36
C HIS A 156 -22.25 -7.51 3.66
N TYR A 157 -22.71 -6.80 4.70
CA TYR A 157 -21.97 -6.65 5.95
C TYR A 157 -21.61 -7.99 6.62
N HIS A 158 -22.55 -8.94 6.63
CA HIS A 158 -22.39 -10.26 7.22
C HIS A 158 -22.07 -11.36 6.21
N ASN A 159 -21.76 -11.03 4.96
CA ASN A 159 -21.54 -12.02 3.90
C ASN A 159 -20.05 -12.42 3.85
N PRO A 160 -19.68 -13.65 4.28
CA PRO A 160 -18.28 -14.07 4.28
C PRO A 160 -17.74 -14.40 2.87
N ASP A 161 -18.61 -14.56 1.87
CA ASP A 161 -18.22 -14.94 0.52
C ASP A 161 -17.67 -13.74 -0.28
N ILE A 162 -17.93 -12.51 0.18
CA ILE A 162 -17.40 -11.29 -0.44
C ILE A 162 -16.01 -11.01 0.10
N THR A 163 -15.03 -11.06 -0.81
CA THR A 163 -13.63 -10.77 -0.49
C THR A 163 -13.18 -9.48 -1.14
N TYR A 164 -12.48 -8.64 -0.38
CA TYR A 164 -11.85 -7.42 -0.86
C TYR A 164 -10.34 -7.61 -0.91
N ILE A 165 -9.74 -7.27 -2.05
CA ILE A 165 -8.30 -7.42 -2.26
C ILE A 165 -7.70 -6.03 -2.36
N SER A 166 -6.77 -5.72 -1.44
CA SER A 166 -5.97 -4.51 -1.51
C SER A 166 -4.64 -4.79 -2.18
N LYS A 167 -4.25 -3.93 -3.11
CA LYS A 167 -2.90 -3.87 -3.64
C LYS A 167 -2.43 -2.44 -3.53
N VAL A 168 -1.50 -2.20 -2.60
CA VAL A 168 -0.81 -0.92 -2.52
C VAL A 168 0.59 -1.12 -3.04
N THR A 169 0.91 -0.42 -4.12
CA THR A 169 2.21 -0.51 -4.77
C THR A 169 2.65 0.85 -5.27
N ALA A 170 3.95 1.08 -5.26
CA ALA A 170 4.57 2.11 -6.07
C ALA A 170 5.25 1.40 -7.26
N PRO A 171 5.16 1.92 -8.49
CA PRO A 171 5.79 1.29 -9.66
C PRO A 171 7.29 0.99 -9.46
N CYS A 172 7.99 1.85 -8.71
CA CYS A 172 9.38 1.64 -8.33
C CYS A 172 9.59 0.39 -7.46
N MET A 173 8.65 0.02 -6.59
CA MET A 173 8.69 -1.21 -5.80
C MET A 173 8.45 -2.46 -6.64
N ASP A 174 7.51 -2.38 -7.59
CA ASP A 174 7.22 -3.49 -8.52
C ASP A 174 8.41 -3.73 -9.49
N ALA A 175 9.08 -2.66 -9.92
CA ALA A 175 10.28 -2.72 -10.76
C ALA A 175 11.52 -3.22 -10.01
N CYS A 176 11.55 -3.12 -8.68
CA CYS A 176 12.67 -3.57 -7.86
C CYS A 176 12.65 -5.11 -7.74
N PRO A 177 13.70 -5.83 -8.16
CA PRO A 177 13.74 -7.30 -8.03
C PRO A 177 13.64 -7.83 -6.60
N SER A 178 14.02 -7.00 -5.61
CA SER A 178 13.91 -7.34 -4.19
C SER A 178 12.66 -6.75 -3.53
N HIS A 179 11.78 -6.10 -4.29
CA HIS A 179 10.57 -5.43 -3.78
C HIS A 179 10.82 -4.58 -2.54
N VAL A 180 11.90 -3.80 -2.55
CA VAL A 180 12.26 -2.91 -1.44
C VAL A 180 11.19 -1.84 -1.28
N ASP A 181 10.88 -1.49 -0.03
CA ASP A 181 9.96 -0.39 0.31
C ASP A 181 10.63 0.98 0.05
N ILE A 182 10.71 1.34 -1.23
CA ILE A 182 11.34 2.56 -1.71
C ILE A 182 10.71 3.83 -1.12
N PRO A 183 9.36 3.97 -1.12
CA PRO A 183 8.73 5.11 -0.48
C PRO A 183 9.11 5.24 1.00
N ALA A 184 9.12 4.15 1.76
CA ALA A 184 9.43 4.20 3.19
C ALA A 184 10.86 4.67 3.46
N TYR A 185 11.86 4.16 2.73
CA TYR A 185 13.24 4.58 3.01
C TYR A 185 13.53 6.00 2.54
N ILE A 186 12.91 6.47 1.44
CA ILE A 186 13.02 7.86 0.99
C ILE A 186 12.44 8.81 2.03
N GLU A 187 11.27 8.49 2.60
CA GLU A 187 10.69 9.26 3.69
C GLU A 187 11.52 9.20 4.98
N GLY A 188 12.28 8.11 5.20
CA GLY A 188 13.30 8.04 6.25
C GLY A 188 14.41 9.08 6.04
N VAL A 189 14.98 9.15 4.83
CA VAL A 189 16.00 10.15 4.48
C VAL A 189 15.45 11.57 4.59
N ARG A 190 14.26 11.82 4.05
CA ARG A 190 13.59 13.13 4.08
C ARG A 190 13.43 13.68 5.50
N ASP A 191 13.09 12.82 6.45
CA ASP A 191 12.90 13.18 7.85
C ASP A 191 14.19 13.09 8.69
N LEU A 192 15.35 12.88 8.06
CA LEU A 192 16.65 12.68 8.71
C LEU A 192 16.65 11.50 9.70
N ARG A 193 15.81 10.49 9.44
CA ARG A 193 15.74 9.23 10.18
C ARG A 193 16.40 8.13 9.35
N CYS A 194 17.72 8.20 9.26
CA CYS A 194 18.53 7.30 8.45
C CYS A 194 18.48 5.86 8.97
N ASP A 195 18.24 5.64 10.27
CA ASP A 195 18.04 4.32 10.86
C ASP A 195 16.72 3.68 10.40
N ASP A 196 15.62 4.44 10.36
CA ASP A 196 14.34 4.01 9.79
C ASP A 196 14.50 3.69 8.29
N SER A 197 15.26 4.53 7.58
CA SER A 197 15.57 4.33 6.15
C SER A 197 16.31 3.01 5.91
N LEU A 198 17.34 2.71 6.72
CA LEU A 198 18.09 1.47 6.62
C LEU A 198 17.26 0.25 6.99
N LYS A 199 16.44 0.32 8.04
CA LYS A 199 15.52 -0.77 8.44
C LYS A 199 14.52 -1.10 7.33
N ALA A 200 13.94 -0.08 6.70
CA ALA A 200 13.03 -0.24 5.57
C ALA A 200 13.73 -0.93 4.38
N THR A 201 14.96 -0.53 4.07
CA THR A 201 15.78 -1.16 3.01
C THR A 201 16.09 -2.63 3.31
N ARG A 202 16.58 -2.92 4.52
CA ARG A 202 16.98 -4.27 4.94
C ARG A 202 15.83 -5.24 5.16
N LYS A 203 14.57 -4.77 5.13
CA LYS A 203 13.40 -5.64 5.25
C LYS A 203 13.40 -6.73 4.16
N THR A 204 13.87 -6.40 2.96
CA THR A 204 13.94 -7.32 1.82
C THR A 204 15.29 -7.31 1.09
N MET A 205 16.20 -6.41 1.43
CA MET A 205 17.52 -6.29 0.80
C MET A 205 18.64 -6.27 1.86
N PRO A 206 19.22 -7.43 2.23
CA PRO A 206 20.27 -7.50 3.25
C PRO A 206 21.54 -6.74 2.88
N LEU A 207 21.86 -6.68 1.59
CA LEU A 207 23.08 -6.06 1.06
C LEU A 207 22.87 -4.57 0.70
N ALA A 208 22.23 -3.83 1.60
CA ALA A 208 21.89 -2.41 1.39
C ALA A 208 23.11 -1.55 1.02
N HIS A 209 24.25 -1.80 1.67
CA HIS A 209 25.53 -1.11 1.42
C HIS A 209 26.02 -1.24 -0.02
N THR A 210 26.00 -2.47 -0.55
CA THR A 210 26.40 -2.78 -1.93
C THR A 210 25.37 -2.25 -2.91
N CYS A 211 24.09 -2.55 -2.70
CA CYS A 211 23.00 -2.13 -3.60
C CYS A 211 22.69 -0.63 -3.57
N GLY A 212 23.26 0.14 -2.64
CA GLY A 212 23.28 1.60 -2.69
C GLY A 212 24.34 2.18 -3.64
N ARG A 213 25.24 1.35 -4.18
CA ARG A 213 26.40 1.79 -4.99
C ARG A 213 26.43 1.21 -6.39
N VAL A 214 25.99 -0.04 -6.56
CA VAL A 214 26.12 -0.79 -7.83
C VAL A 214 24.79 -1.23 -8.43
N CYS A 215 23.67 -0.78 -7.86
CA CYS A 215 22.35 -1.19 -8.31
C CYS A 215 22.05 -0.61 -9.70
N PRO A 216 21.58 -1.41 -10.67
CA PRO A 216 21.18 -0.91 -11.99
C PRO A 216 19.88 -0.10 -11.98
N HIS A 217 19.28 0.07 -10.79
CA HIS A 217 18.17 0.98 -10.49
C HIS A 217 17.00 0.99 -11.50
N PRO A 218 16.43 -0.18 -11.88
CA PRO A 218 15.24 -0.22 -12.76
C PRO A 218 14.01 0.47 -12.16
N CYS A 219 14.02 0.68 -10.85
CA CYS A 219 13.02 1.43 -10.12
C CYS A 219 12.98 2.92 -10.46
N GLU A 220 14.08 3.49 -10.97
CA GLU A 220 14.14 4.88 -11.41
C GLU A 220 13.46 5.05 -12.78
N ASP A 221 13.57 4.07 -13.67
CA ASP A 221 12.91 4.07 -14.98
C ASP A 221 11.37 4.13 -14.86
N GLU A 222 10.82 3.44 -13.85
CA GLU A 222 9.38 3.42 -13.55
C GLU A 222 8.93 4.54 -12.59
N CYS A 223 9.81 5.50 -12.27
CA CYS A 223 9.51 6.52 -11.27
C CYS A 223 8.43 7.49 -11.78
N ARG A 224 7.27 7.52 -11.10
CA ARG A 224 6.15 8.41 -11.47
C ARG A 224 6.51 9.90 -11.43
N ARG A 225 7.58 10.30 -10.74
CA ARG A 225 8.06 11.69 -10.71
C ARG A 225 8.47 12.18 -12.11
N ALA A 226 8.91 11.28 -12.99
CA ALA A 226 9.21 11.57 -14.40
C ALA A 226 8.00 12.13 -15.19
N ASN A 227 6.77 11.96 -14.70
CA ASN A 227 5.59 12.61 -15.31
C ASN A 227 5.53 14.12 -15.05
N LEU A 228 6.34 14.63 -14.12
CA LEU A 228 6.42 16.04 -13.77
C LEU A 228 7.76 16.64 -14.21
N ASP A 229 8.86 16.01 -13.80
CA ASP A 229 10.23 16.43 -14.13
C ASP A 229 11.14 15.21 -14.37
N GLU A 230 11.94 14.80 -13.41
CA GLU A 230 12.94 13.73 -13.54
C GLU A 230 12.76 12.64 -12.46
N PRO A 231 13.18 11.39 -12.71
CA PRO A 231 13.19 10.35 -11.70
C PRO A 231 13.94 10.78 -10.43
N ILE A 232 13.46 10.28 -9.29
CA ILE A 232 14.20 10.42 -8.03
C ILE A 232 15.47 9.56 -8.13
N SER A 233 16.60 10.05 -7.62
CA SER A 233 17.83 9.26 -7.43
C SER A 233 17.68 8.23 -6.30
N ILE A 234 16.84 7.22 -6.55
CA ILE A 234 16.43 6.16 -5.62
C ILE A 234 17.64 5.36 -5.11
N MET A 235 18.64 5.08 -5.95
CA MET A 235 19.86 4.39 -5.52
C MET A 235 20.69 5.22 -4.55
N GLU A 236 20.95 6.48 -4.87
CA GLU A 236 21.74 7.37 -4.00
C GLU A 236 21.05 7.60 -2.65
N LEU A 237 19.72 7.74 -2.64
CA LEU A 237 18.96 7.85 -1.38
C LEU A 237 19.05 6.57 -0.54
N LYS A 238 19.09 5.39 -1.17
CA LYS A 238 19.29 4.12 -0.47
C LYS A 238 20.64 4.06 0.23
N ARG A 239 21.67 4.62 -0.41
CA ARG A 239 23.04 4.66 0.12
C ARG A 239 23.11 5.44 1.43
N ILE A 240 22.37 6.54 1.58
CA ILE A 240 22.42 7.39 2.77
C ILE A 240 22.13 6.61 4.05
N GLY A 241 21.11 5.75 4.06
CA GLY A 241 20.79 4.94 5.24
C GLY A 241 21.92 3.97 5.61
N ALA A 242 22.60 3.41 4.60
CA ALA A 242 23.70 2.49 4.79
C ALA A 242 24.97 3.22 5.29
N ASP A 243 25.35 4.32 4.65
CA ASP A 243 26.53 5.12 5.03
C ASP A 243 26.37 5.69 6.45
N PHE A 244 25.14 6.06 6.85
CA PHE A 244 24.85 6.54 8.20
C PHE A 244 25.19 5.50 9.29
N GLU A 245 24.97 4.20 9.03
CA GLU A 245 25.32 3.13 9.97
C GLU A 245 26.83 3.10 10.25
N ASP A 246 27.64 3.18 9.20
CA ASP A 246 29.10 3.15 9.27
C ASP A 246 29.65 4.42 9.94
N GLU A 247 29.16 5.60 9.50
CA GLU A 247 29.60 6.90 10.01
C GLU A 247 29.31 7.09 11.51
N HIS A 248 28.24 6.48 12.01
CA HIS A 248 27.82 6.59 13.42
C HIS A 248 28.20 5.36 14.24
N GLY A 249 28.93 4.40 13.66
CA GLY A 249 29.38 3.18 14.34
C GLY A 249 28.22 2.40 14.95
N MET A 250 27.06 2.40 14.29
CA MET A 250 25.87 1.75 14.82
C MET A 250 26.09 0.23 14.85
N PHE A 251 25.61 -0.42 15.91
CA PHE A 251 25.53 -1.87 15.90
C PHE A 251 24.56 -2.32 14.80
N TRP A 252 24.87 -3.42 14.14
CA TRP A 252 24.14 -3.94 12.98
C TRP A 252 22.62 -3.83 13.14
N LEU A 253 22.01 -2.92 12.36
CA LEU A 253 20.59 -2.64 12.40
C LEU A 253 19.82 -3.68 11.56
N HIS A 254 19.27 -4.68 12.23
CA HIS A 254 18.43 -5.69 11.59
C HIS A 254 16.94 -5.47 11.91
N PRO A 255 16.03 -5.44 10.92
CA PRO A 255 14.59 -5.25 11.17
C PRO A 255 13.89 -6.46 11.83
N LYS A 256 14.61 -7.55 12.09
CA LYS A 256 14.07 -8.82 12.59
C LYS A 256 15.10 -9.48 13.50
N GLU A 257 14.63 -10.06 14.58
CA GLU A 257 15.47 -10.88 15.44
C GLU A 257 15.60 -12.29 14.87
N GLN A 258 16.75 -12.92 15.11
CA GLN A 258 16.98 -14.31 14.74
C GLN A 258 16.11 -15.23 15.58
N LYS A 259 15.38 -16.16 14.94
CA LYS A 259 14.68 -17.21 15.68
C LYS A 259 15.67 -18.17 16.36
N PRO A 260 15.28 -18.81 17.48
CA PRO A 260 16.09 -19.85 18.11
C PRO A 260 16.45 -20.95 17.12
N LEU A 261 17.63 -21.56 17.30
CA LEU A 261 18.09 -22.63 16.43
C LEU A 261 17.10 -23.80 16.42
N ASN A 262 16.66 -24.20 15.22
CA ASN A 262 15.67 -25.25 15.02
C ASN A 262 16.29 -26.65 14.81
N GLY A 263 17.61 -26.77 14.96
CA GLY A 263 18.36 -28.02 14.81
C GLY A 263 18.72 -28.41 13.36
N LYS A 264 18.22 -27.68 12.36
CA LYS A 264 18.57 -27.91 10.94
C LYS A 264 19.92 -27.25 10.61
N LYS A 265 20.66 -27.88 9.69
CA LYS A 265 21.95 -27.40 9.18
C LYS A 265 21.93 -27.33 7.66
N VAL A 266 22.51 -26.27 7.10
CA VAL A 266 22.63 -26.06 5.65
C VAL A 266 24.06 -25.65 5.32
N ALA A 267 24.66 -26.32 4.34
CA ALA A 267 25.92 -25.89 3.73
C ALA A 267 25.60 -25.02 2.50
N ILE A 268 26.23 -23.84 2.42
CA ILE A 268 26.08 -22.89 1.31
C ILE A 268 27.43 -22.83 0.59
N ILE A 269 27.43 -23.06 -0.71
CA ILE A 269 28.64 -23.01 -1.53
C ILE A 269 28.68 -21.66 -2.26
N GLY A 270 29.72 -20.87 -1.99
CA GLY A 270 29.95 -19.52 -2.50
C GLY A 270 29.50 -18.42 -1.53
N ALA A 271 30.39 -17.48 -1.25
CA ALA A 271 30.16 -16.29 -0.41
C ALA A 271 29.89 -15.01 -1.23
N GLY A 272 29.30 -15.17 -2.42
CA GLY A 272 28.77 -14.06 -3.22
C GLY A 272 27.41 -13.56 -2.73
N PRO A 273 26.82 -12.54 -3.41
CA PRO A 273 25.56 -11.93 -2.99
C PRO A 273 24.42 -12.93 -2.80
N ALA A 274 24.31 -13.93 -3.69
CA ALA A 274 23.30 -14.98 -3.60
C ALA A 274 23.50 -15.88 -2.37
N GLY A 275 24.73 -16.32 -2.10
CA GLY A 275 25.06 -17.17 -0.96
C GLY A 275 24.88 -16.45 0.38
N LEU A 276 25.34 -15.20 0.47
CA LEU A 276 25.16 -14.37 1.66
C LEU A 276 23.69 -14.03 1.93
N ALA A 277 22.91 -13.70 0.90
CA ALA A 277 21.47 -13.47 1.05
C ALA A 277 20.72 -14.75 1.49
N GLY A 278 21.07 -15.90 0.92
CA GLY A 278 20.53 -17.19 1.33
C GLY A 278 20.85 -17.52 2.79
N ALA A 279 22.12 -17.34 3.19
CA ALA A 279 22.57 -17.53 4.56
C ALA A 279 21.81 -16.61 5.53
N TYR A 280 21.66 -15.34 5.18
CA TYR A 280 20.95 -14.33 5.96
C TYR A 280 19.50 -14.73 6.26
N TYR A 281 18.73 -15.09 5.24
CA TYR A 281 17.32 -15.45 5.43
C TYR A 281 17.13 -16.79 6.15
N LEU A 282 17.99 -17.77 5.90
CA LEU A 282 17.97 -19.04 6.62
C LEU A 282 18.35 -18.87 8.10
N ALA A 283 19.35 -18.06 8.40
CA ALA A 283 19.76 -17.75 9.76
C ALA A 283 18.61 -17.10 10.54
N LEU A 284 17.88 -16.16 9.94
CA LEU A 284 16.69 -15.53 10.55
C LEU A 284 15.62 -16.53 10.95
N GLU A 285 15.47 -17.61 10.18
CA GLU A 285 14.53 -18.71 10.45
C GLU A 285 15.09 -19.75 11.44
N GLY A 286 16.25 -19.47 12.06
CA GLY A 286 16.88 -20.34 13.05
C GLY A 286 17.59 -21.56 12.46
N VAL A 287 17.94 -21.53 11.18
CA VAL A 287 18.73 -22.58 10.53
C VAL A 287 20.22 -22.27 10.69
N ALA A 288 21.02 -23.26 11.12
CA ALA A 288 22.46 -23.09 11.18
C ALA A 288 23.07 -23.23 9.78
N CYS A 289 23.77 -22.18 9.32
CA CYS A 289 24.34 -22.11 7.98
C CYS A 289 25.86 -22.06 8.04
N ASP A 290 26.52 -22.96 7.31
CA ASP A 290 27.96 -22.94 7.08
C ASP A 290 28.22 -22.48 5.63
N VAL A 291 28.94 -21.37 5.43
CA VAL A 291 29.28 -20.84 4.10
C VAL A 291 30.69 -21.26 3.73
N TYR A 292 30.85 -21.93 2.59
CA TYR A 292 32.12 -22.39 2.05
C TYR A 292 32.48 -21.55 0.82
N GLU A 293 33.64 -20.92 0.84
CA GLU A 293 34.16 -20.08 -0.24
C GLU A 293 35.52 -20.61 -0.69
N GLU A 294 35.76 -20.57 -2.00
CA GLU A 294 37.03 -20.99 -2.61
C GLU A 294 38.12 -19.93 -2.42
N LEU A 295 37.74 -18.65 -2.54
CA LEU A 295 38.66 -17.53 -2.44
C LEU A 295 39.03 -17.17 -0.99
N PRO A 296 40.20 -16.54 -0.75
CA PRO A 296 40.59 -16.07 0.58
C PRO A 296 39.78 -14.87 1.08
N VAL A 297 38.89 -14.33 0.25
CA VAL A 297 38.04 -13.17 0.55
C VAL A 297 36.58 -13.50 0.25
N LEU A 298 35.67 -12.91 1.02
CA LEU A 298 34.23 -13.02 0.83
C LEU A 298 33.71 -11.90 -0.08
N GLY A 299 32.49 -12.04 -0.59
CA GLY A 299 31.78 -10.98 -1.33
C GLY A 299 31.38 -11.37 -2.75
N GLY A 300 31.99 -12.40 -3.32
CA GLY A 300 31.73 -12.83 -4.69
C GLY A 300 32.59 -12.11 -5.71
N GLU A 301 32.03 -11.87 -6.90
CA GLU A 301 32.80 -11.62 -8.11
C GLU A 301 33.76 -10.41 -8.06
N VAL A 302 34.88 -10.62 -8.76
CA VAL A 302 35.93 -9.68 -9.18
C VAL A 302 35.58 -9.17 -10.57
#